data_AF-A0A8T2PTB4-F1
#
_entry.id   AF-A0A8T2PTB4-F1
#
_cell.length_a   1.000
_cell.length_b   1.000
_cell.length_c   1.000
_cell.angle_alpha   90.00
_cell.angle_beta   90.00
_cell.angle_gamma   90.00
#
_symmetry.space_group_name_H-M   'P 1'
#
loop_
_entity.id
_entity.type
_entity.pdbx_description
1 polymer ?
#
loop_
_entity_poly.entity_id
_entity_poly.type
_entity_poly.pdbx_seq_one_letter_code
_entity_poly.pdbx_strand_id
1 'polypeptide(L)'
;PLLRVLVSVFAPIYWTTVLQTGTARNGYSQTQGQFRQESQLEFETGEVLKLTHVARGLDAEGVLLVDIVINGFVPQILSGSHINLQEFDESYVQTGPGQLYAWSSQTHQKGGAPLLLRCNHSLVFEGSQDRQGPLLQLLRISSISGAYSRYTLSLDFQLTVSLLIPDEDECAAQSPCSHSCNNVMGGFSCACPSGFSISPHSNTCQDIDECAQGSHMCHYNQQCVNTVGTYRCQAQCGPGFKPSAVGTSYINECTRNVCPAHQECRNTEGGYQCFDSCLAGMTKAESGDCVDVDECQNGSHMCRYSQICQNTVGGYGCVCPRGYRSQGVGRPCLDINECQEVPSPCAYKCRNVPGSFRCLCPPGTTLLGDGRSCAGLERGQASANATRVFARLRPQLVSTLGRPVLSRLSIQPEQHGLSVSGRNGCPLGYSRRDGACVGYQLLPNGRSCKDIDECMVHGIQCGPNQMCFNTRGGYQCLDTPCPASYQRGGSPGTCFRPCNLDCASGGSPLLLQYKLLTLPLGIPANHNVVRLSAFSETGILQERTAFTILEQGGETSNGQPFSIRDEAGRGIIFTLQPLDRPGLVRLRVQATTLSPEGQVTYQSIFIIYISISTYPY
;
A
#
# COMPACT_ATOMS: atom_id res chain seq x y z
N PRO A 1 27.46 -8.22 63.16
CA PRO A 1 26.05 -8.61 63.46
C PRO A 1 25.06 -8.38 62.31
N LEU A 2 24.92 -7.16 61.78
CA LEU A 2 23.93 -6.82 60.74
C LEU A 2 24.15 -7.57 59.42
N LEU A 3 25.41 -7.79 59.05
CA LEU A 3 25.75 -8.50 57.82
C LEU A 3 25.34 -9.97 57.82
N ARG A 4 25.03 -10.60 58.96
CA ARG A 4 24.74 -12.05 59.08
C ARG A 4 23.52 -12.54 58.31
N VAL A 5 22.70 -11.61 57.82
CA VAL A 5 21.51 -11.90 57.01
C VAL A 5 21.62 -11.35 55.59
N LEU A 6 22.79 -10.83 55.20
CA LEU A 6 23.04 -10.22 53.89
C LEU A 6 23.93 -11.15 53.04
N VAL A 7 23.34 -12.27 52.63
CA VAL A 7 24.02 -13.29 51.82
C VAL A 7 24.46 -12.74 50.46
N SER A 8 23.78 -11.74 49.89
CA SER A 8 24.16 -11.13 48.60
C SER A 8 25.54 -10.46 48.63
N VAL A 9 26.13 -10.23 49.81
CA VAL A 9 27.54 -9.81 49.92
C VAL A 9 28.49 -10.87 49.35
N PHE A 10 28.08 -12.14 49.36
CA PHE A 10 28.84 -13.28 48.83
C PHE A 10 28.33 -13.73 47.45
N ALA A 11 27.45 -12.95 46.80
CA ALA A 11 26.89 -13.26 45.49
C ALA A 11 27.92 -13.65 44.42
N PRO A 12 28.98 -12.85 44.24
CA PRO A 12 30.06 -13.21 43.31
C PRO A 12 30.69 -14.56 43.61
N ILE A 13 30.86 -14.90 44.88
CA ILE A 13 31.60 -16.09 45.31
C ILE A 13 30.77 -17.34 45.01
N TYR A 14 29.52 -17.39 45.48
CA TYR A 14 28.70 -18.58 45.26
C TYR A 14 28.31 -18.75 43.79
N TRP A 15 28.13 -17.66 43.04
CA TRP A 15 27.87 -17.73 41.60
C TRP A 15 29.08 -18.22 40.81
N THR A 16 30.28 -17.81 41.20
CA THR A 16 31.54 -18.25 40.56
C THR A 16 31.82 -19.73 40.81
N THR A 17 31.51 -20.23 42.01
CA THR A 17 31.91 -21.58 42.46
C THR A 17 30.82 -22.65 42.39
N VAL A 18 29.57 -22.29 42.07
CA VAL A 18 28.47 -23.26 41.98
C VAL A 18 28.82 -24.43 41.04
N LEU A 19 28.38 -25.63 41.38
CA LEU A 19 28.58 -26.81 40.56
C LEU A 19 27.82 -26.66 39.24
N GLN A 20 28.51 -26.93 38.13
CA GLN A 20 27.92 -26.89 36.79
C GLN A 20 26.95 -28.06 36.58
N THR A 21 25.85 -27.80 35.88
CA THR A 21 24.80 -28.79 35.60
C THR A 21 24.43 -28.73 34.12
N GLY A 22 24.59 -29.86 33.42
CA GLY A 22 24.25 -29.96 31.98
C GLY A 22 25.01 -28.94 31.12
N THR A 23 24.24 -28.08 30.44
CA THR A 23 24.75 -26.99 29.58
C THR A 23 25.05 -25.70 30.34
N ALA A 24 24.60 -25.57 31.59
CA ALA A 24 24.76 -24.36 32.38
C ALA A 24 26.17 -24.26 32.98
N ARG A 25 26.81 -23.09 32.84
CA ARG A 25 28.22 -22.83 33.21
C ARG A 25 28.32 -21.87 34.38
N ASN A 26 29.00 -22.22 35.45
CA ASN A 26 29.17 -21.29 36.58
C ASN A 26 29.94 -20.00 36.19
N GLY A 27 29.95 -19.02 37.10
CA GLY A 27 30.60 -17.73 36.87
C GLY A 27 32.09 -17.85 36.56
N TYR A 28 32.78 -18.85 37.12
CA TYR A 28 34.20 -19.08 36.81
C TYR A 28 34.41 -19.44 35.34
N SER A 29 33.64 -20.38 34.79
CA SER A 29 33.78 -20.76 33.38
C SER A 29 33.40 -19.64 32.40
N GLN A 30 32.55 -18.70 32.81
CA GLN A 30 32.17 -17.56 31.99
C GLN A 30 33.22 -16.44 32.00
N THR A 31 33.84 -16.18 33.15
CA THR A 31 34.65 -14.97 33.38
C THR A 31 36.12 -15.25 33.67
N GLN A 32 36.51 -16.53 33.77
CA GLN A 32 37.82 -16.96 34.31
C GLN A 32 38.10 -16.39 35.71
N GLY A 33 37.04 -16.07 36.47
CA GLY A 33 37.14 -15.42 37.78
C GLY A 33 37.53 -13.94 37.72
N GLN A 34 37.53 -13.32 36.54
CA GLN A 34 37.86 -11.90 36.33
C GLN A 34 36.60 -11.11 35.93
N PHE A 35 36.04 -10.37 36.88
CA PHE A 35 34.84 -9.58 36.62
C PHE A 35 34.67 -8.47 37.67
N ARG A 36 33.89 -7.46 37.30
CA ARG A 36 33.42 -6.42 38.20
C ARG A 36 31.91 -6.53 38.36
N GLN A 37 31.44 -6.63 39.60
CA GLN A 37 30.02 -6.65 39.91
C GLN A 37 29.64 -5.44 40.76
N GLU A 38 28.63 -4.70 40.31
CA GLU A 38 28.00 -3.62 41.07
C GLU A 38 26.60 -4.06 41.49
N SER A 39 26.34 -4.04 42.80
CA SER A 39 25.09 -4.50 43.38
C SER A 39 24.38 -3.38 44.11
N GLN A 40 23.08 -3.26 43.89
CA GLN A 40 22.20 -2.37 44.64
C GLN A 40 21.17 -3.22 45.39
N LEU A 41 21.23 -3.13 46.71
CA LEU A 41 20.31 -3.79 47.63
C LEU A 41 19.37 -2.72 48.20
N GLU A 42 18.08 -2.85 47.92
CA GLU A 42 17.05 -1.92 48.36
C GLU A 42 16.10 -2.62 49.33
N PHE A 43 16.00 -2.08 50.54
CA PHE A 43 15.06 -2.55 51.55
C PHE A 43 13.71 -1.87 51.36
N GLU A 44 12.62 -2.57 51.68
CA GLU A 44 11.27 -1.98 51.66
C GLU A 44 11.14 -0.74 52.56
N THR A 45 11.99 -0.62 53.57
CA THR A 45 12.08 0.53 54.47
C THR A 45 12.75 1.77 53.85
N GLY A 46 13.32 1.65 52.65
CA GLY A 46 13.88 2.74 51.84
C GLY A 46 15.40 2.91 51.94
N GLU A 47 16.08 2.20 52.85
CA GLU A 47 17.54 2.17 52.90
C GLU A 47 18.12 1.44 51.68
N VAL A 48 19.27 1.90 51.23
CA VAL A 48 19.99 1.33 50.09
C VAL A 48 21.41 0.98 50.50
N LEU A 49 21.83 -0.25 50.18
CA LEU A 49 23.19 -0.72 50.33
C LEU A 49 23.78 -1.00 48.94
N LYS A 50 24.91 -0.37 48.64
CA LYS A 50 25.67 -0.57 47.41
C LYS A 50 26.89 -1.43 47.70
N LEU A 51 27.10 -2.44 46.87
CA LEU A 51 28.25 -3.32 46.93
C LEU A 51 29.01 -3.23 45.61
N THR A 52 30.33 -3.16 45.69
CA THR A 52 31.20 -3.27 44.53
C THR A 52 32.17 -4.40 44.78
N HIS A 53 32.14 -5.39 43.89
CA HIS A 53 33.04 -6.53 43.92
C HIS A 53 33.96 -6.49 42.71
N VAL A 54 35.25 -6.71 42.94
CA VAL A 54 36.26 -6.81 41.88
C VAL A 54 36.96 -8.14 42.04
N ALA A 55 36.62 -9.09 41.17
CA ALA A 55 37.26 -10.40 41.11
C ALA A 55 38.46 -10.32 40.15
N ARG A 56 39.63 -10.78 40.62
CA ARG A 56 40.91 -10.66 39.90
C ARG A 56 41.43 -11.98 39.34
N GLY A 57 40.60 -13.02 39.33
CA GLY A 57 41.00 -14.38 38.99
C GLY A 57 41.62 -15.13 40.17
N LEU A 58 42.36 -16.19 39.85
CA LEU A 58 43.05 -17.03 40.83
C LEU A 58 44.50 -16.56 41.03
N ASP A 59 45.01 -16.68 42.25
CA ASP A 59 46.44 -16.54 42.54
C ASP A 59 47.25 -17.79 42.18
N ALA A 60 48.56 -17.80 42.50
CA ALA A 60 49.46 -18.90 42.19
C ALA A 60 49.11 -20.20 42.95
N GLU A 61 48.41 -20.07 44.07
CA GLU A 61 47.95 -21.15 44.94
C GLU A 61 46.53 -21.65 44.58
N GLY A 62 45.87 -21.00 43.60
CA GLY A 62 44.52 -21.36 43.14
C GLY A 62 43.39 -20.73 43.96
N VAL A 63 43.66 -19.69 44.74
CA VAL A 63 42.67 -18.96 45.54
C VAL A 63 42.05 -17.84 44.72
N LEU A 64 40.72 -17.78 44.71
CA LEU A 64 39.98 -16.71 44.04
C LEU A 64 40.10 -15.39 44.82
N LEU A 65 40.67 -14.37 44.17
CA LEU A 65 40.85 -13.05 44.75
C LEU A 65 39.62 -12.17 44.45
N VAL A 66 38.92 -11.73 45.50
CA VAL A 66 37.74 -10.84 45.38
C VAL A 66 37.86 -9.69 46.37
N ASP A 67 37.95 -8.47 45.84
CA ASP A 67 37.86 -7.25 46.64
C ASP A 67 36.39 -6.88 46.85
N ILE A 68 35.98 -6.55 48.08
CA ILE A 68 34.60 -6.19 48.42
C ILE A 68 34.56 -4.79 49.03
N VAL A 69 33.82 -3.88 48.40
CA VAL A 69 33.53 -2.54 48.92
C VAL A 69 32.05 -2.49 49.28
N ILE A 70 31.75 -2.12 50.53
CA ILE A 70 30.38 -2.03 51.06
C ILE A 70 30.12 -0.58 51.44
N ASN A 71 29.07 0.03 50.87
CA ASN A 71 28.70 1.41 51.16
C ASN A 71 27.18 1.56 51.23
N GLY A 72 26.67 2.22 52.26
CA GLY A 72 25.24 2.53 52.40
C GLY A 72 24.70 2.23 53.79
N PHE A 73 23.38 2.11 53.87
CA PHE A 73 22.66 1.95 55.13
C PHE A 73 21.89 0.63 55.12
N VAL A 74 21.76 0.05 56.32
CA VAL A 74 20.95 -1.15 56.54
C VAL A 74 19.94 -0.87 57.65
N PRO A 75 18.71 -1.39 57.55
CA PRO A 75 17.69 -1.13 58.55
C PRO A 75 18.09 -1.68 59.91
N GLN A 76 17.88 -0.90 60.97
CA GLN A 76 18.18 -1.34 62.34
C GLN A 76 17.39 -2.58 62.76
N ILE A 77 16.25 -2.86 62.10
CA ILE A 77 15.44 -4.06 62.36
C ILE A 77 16.24 -5.36 62.17
N LEU A 78 17.27 -5.33 61.29
CA LEU A 78 18.18 -6.45 61.00
C LEU A 78 19.14 -6.77 62.16
N SER A 79 19.23 -5.90 63.18
CA SER A 79 20.05 -6.14 64.36
C SER A 79 19.44 -7.13 65.35
N GLY A 80 18.15 -7.47 65.19
CA GLY A 80 17.42 -8.35 66.11
C GLY A 80 17.92 -9.79 66.09
N SER A 81 17.85 -10.49 67.23
CA SER A 81 18.46 -11.80 67.47
C SER A 81 17.89 -12.95 66.63
N HIS A 82 16.62 -12.90 66.20
CA HIS A 82 15.94 -13.96 65.46
C HIS A 82 15.42 -13.47 64.10
N ILE A 83 16.30 -13.41 63.11
CA ILE A 83 15.93 -13.08 61.73
C ILE A 83 16.41 -14.23 60.86
N ASN A 84 15.48 -14.87 60.17
CA ASN A 84 15.79 -15.95 59.25
C ASN A 84 15.61 -15.46 57.80
N LEU A 85 16.58 -15.79 56.94
CA LEU A 85 16.48 -15.54 55.51
C LEU A 85 15.83 -16.76 54.85
N GLN A 86 14.74 -16.53 54.14
CA GLN A 86 14.08 -17.59 53.37
C GLN A 86 14.91 -17.94 52.13
N GLU A 87 14.72 -19.15 51.64
CA GLU A 87 15.29 -19.59 50.37
C GLU A 87 14.80 -18.69 49.23
N PHE A 88 15.67 -18.44 48.27
CA PHE A 88 15.35 -17.55 47.15
C PHE A 88 16.05 -18.01 45.88
N ASP A 89 15.47 -17.58 44.76
CA ASP A 89 16.02 -17.83 43.44
C ASP A 89 16.62 -16.51 42.89
N GLU A 90 17.72 -16.62 42.15
CA GLU A 90 18.45 -15.52 41.54
C GLU A 90 18.59 -15.76 40.04
N SER A 91 18.09 -14.81 39.25
CA SER A 91 18.02 -14.93 37.79
C SER A 91 19.14 -14.12 37.15
N TYR A 92 19.84 -14.70 36.16
CA TYR A 92 20.93 -14.05 35.40
C TYR A 92 20.58 -13.97 33.91
N VAL A 93 20.67 -12.76 33.34
CA VAL A 93 20.43 -12.48 31.91
C VAL A 93 21.63 -11.78 31.28
N GLN A 94 21.91 -12.07 30.01
CA GLN A 94 22.93 -11.37 29.25
C GLN A 94 22.34 -10.12 28.59
N THR A 95 22.84 -8.94 28.95
CA THR A 95 22.38 -7.65 28.43
C THR A 95 23.23 -7.15 27.26
N GLY A 96 24.46 -7.66 27.13
CA GLY A 96 25.40 -7.28 26.07
C GLY A 96 26.64 -8.18 26.02
N PRO A 97 27.57 -7.92 25.08
CA PRO A 97 28.85 -8.61 25.05
C PRO A 97 29.64 -8.30 26.33
N GLY A 98 29.95 -9.34 27.11
CA GLY A 98 30.64 -9.21 28.39
C GLY A 98 29.83 -8.55 29.52
N GLN A 99 28.49 -8.50 29.40
CA GLN A 99 27.61 -7.88 30.41
C GLN A 99 26.48 -8.81 30.83
N LEU A 100 26.35 -9.02 32.14
CA LEU A 100 25.24 -9.77 32.75
C LEU A 100 24.49 -8.86 33.72
N TYR A 101 23.18 -9.06 33.80
CA TYR A 101 22.33 -8.47 34.81
C TYR A 101 21.68 -9.59 35.63
N ALA A 102 21.66 -9.45 36.94
CA ALA A 102 21.00 -10.41 37.81
C ALA A 102 20.09 -9.74 38.82
N TRP A 103 19.01 -10.42 39.20
CA TRP A 103 18.08 -9.93 40.19
C TRP A 103 17.52 -11.03 41.07
N SER A 104 17.25 -10.69 42.33
CA SER A 104 16.60 -11.55 43.30
C SER A 104 15.72 -10.75 44.27
N SER A 105 14.71 -11.42 44.83
CA SER A 105 13.83 -10.86 45.85
C SER A 105 13.90 -11.74 47.09
N GLN A 106 14.49 -11.21 48.16
CA GLN A 106 14.81 -11.96 49.37
C GLN A 106 13.86 -11.58 50.50
N THR A 107 13.42 -12.56 51.27
CA THR A 107 12.48 -12.34 52.39
C THR A 107 13.14 -12.68 53.72
N HIS A 108 13.24 -11.68 54.60
CA HIS A 108 13.71 -11.84 55.98
C HIS A 108 12.51 -11.94 56.92
N GLN A 109 12.40 -13.03 57.68
CA GLN A 109 11.32 -13.20 58.65
C GLN A 109 11.78 -12.89 60.07
N LYS A 110 11.05 -12.00 60.74
CA LYS A 110 11.22 -11.66 62.17
C LYS A 110 9.86 -11.56 62.84
N GLY A 111 9.47 -12.56 63.63
CA GLY A 111 8.24 -12.50 64.44
C GLY A 111 6.93 -12.35 63.64
N GLY A 112 6.88 -12.83 62.40
CA GLY A 112 5.66 -12.90 61.56
C GLY A 112 5.53 -11.83 60.48
N ALA A 113 6.26 -10.70 60.56
CA ALA A 113 6.28 -9.71 59.48
C ALA A 113 7.45 -10.00 58.50
N PRO A 114 7.18 -10.22 57.21
CA PRO A 114 8.23 -10.34 56.20
C PRO A 114 8.82 -8.97 55.90
N LEU A 115 10.15 -8.86 55.89
CA LEU A 115 10.87 -7.72 55.34
C LEU A 115 11.42 -8.13 53.98
N LEU A 116 11.07 -7.37 52.94
CA LEU A 116 11.54 -7.62 51.58
C LEU A 116 12.83 -6.86 51.29
N LEU A 117 13.78 -7.55 50.66
CA LEU A 117 15.01 -6.98 50.12
C LEU A 117 15.08 -7.29 48.62
N ARG A 118 15.19 -6.24 47.80
CA ARG A 118 15.42 -6.37 46.35
C ARG A 118 16.90 -6.25 46.07
N CYS A 119 17.45 -7.22 45.36
CA CYS A 119 18.85 -7.23 44.95
C CYS A 119 18.94 -7.15 43.44
N ASN A 120 19.66 -6.15 42.95
CA ASN A 120 19.98 -5.99 41.54
C ASN A 120 21.50 -5.97 41.38
N HIS A 121 22.02 -6.72 40.41
CA HIS A 121 23.43 -6.91 40.15
C HIS A 121 23.72 -6.59 38.68
N SER A 122 24.73 -5.78 38.43
CA SER A 122 25.29 -5.52 37.10
C SER A 122 26.72 -6.03 37.07
N LEU A 123 27.00 -7.00 36.21
CA LEU A 123 28.30 -7.65 36.08
C LEU A 123 28.93 -7.33 34.73
N VAL A 124 30.22 -7.01 34.73
CA VAL A 124 31.03 -6.74 33.54
C VAL A 124 32.30 -7.59 33.59
N PHE A 125 32.64 -8.23 32.47
CA PHE A 125 33.83 -9.07 32.32
C PHE A 125 34.40 -9.01 30.91
N GLU A 126 35.69 -9.32 30.74
CA GLU A 126 36.32 -9.41 29.42
C GLU A 126 36.05 -10.79 28.81
N GLY A 127 35.36 -10.82 27.66
CA GLY A 127 35.03 -12.05 26.94
C GLY A 127 34.90 -11.85 25.43
N SER A 128 35.31 -12.87 24.66
CA SER A 128 35.30 -12.87 23.18
C SER A 128 34.01 -13.46 22.58
N GLN A 129 33.37 -12.66 21.72
CA GLN A 129 32.40 -12.99 20.65
C GLN A 129 30.94 -13.40 20.98
N ASP A 130 30.05 -12.81 20.14
CA ASP A 130 28.64 -13.04 19.82
C ASP A 130 27.57 -13.07 20.93
N ARG A 131 26.46 -12.35 20.66
CA ARG A 131 25.22 -12.36 21.46
C ARG A 131 24.66 -13.79 21.50
N GLN A 132 24.76 -14.45 22.65
CA GLN A 132 23.95 -15.62 22.96
C GLN A 132 22.60 -15.15 23.52
N GLY A 133 21.52 -15.90 23.28
CA GLY A 133 20.13 -15.48 23.46
C GLY A 133 19.68 -15.12 24.89
N PRO A 134 18.36 -14.90 25.11
CA PRO A 134 17.86 -14.05 26.20
C PRO A 134 17.66 -14.71 27.58
N LEU A 135 18.16 -15.92 27.86
CA LEU A 135 18.18 -16.44 29.24
C LEU A 135 19.33 -17.43 29.48
N LEU A 136 20.21 -17.10 30.44
CA LEU A 136 21.44 -17.87 30.69
C LEU A 136 21.28 -18.84 31.87
N GLN A 137 20.91 -18.39 33.09
CA GLN A 137 21.03 -19.20 34.33
C GLN A 137 20.05 -18.81 35.43
N LEU A 138 19.47 -19.81 36.11
CA LEU A 138 18.69 -19.66 37.35
C LEU A 138 19.44 -20.35 38.50
N LEU A 139 19.75 -19.60 39.55
CA LEU A 139 20.38 -20.13 40.75
C LEU A 139 19.32 -20.25 41.84
N ARG A 140 19.26 -21.41 42.51
CA ARG A 140 18.48 -21.59 43.73
C ARG A 140 19.40 -21.64 44.93
N ILE A 141 19.17 -20.73 45.88
CA ILE A 141 19.93 -20.61 47.13
C ILE A 141 19.06 -21.13 48.28
N SER A 142 19.51 -22.18 48.95
CA SER A 142 18.78 -22.88 50.01
C SER A 142 19.65 -23.14 51.24
N SER A 143 19.04 -23.65 52.32
CA SER A 143 19.76 -24.02 53.57
C SER A 143 20.65 -22.90 54.13
N ILE A 144 20.13 -21.67 54.14
CA ILE A 144 20.88 -20.46 54.48
C ILE A 144 21.03 -20.31 56.00
N SER A 145 22.27 -20.15 56.46
CA SER A 145 22.65 -19.97 57.86
C SER A 145 23.77 -18.93 57.94
N GLY A 146 23.60 -17.93 58.82
CA GLY A 146 24.59 -16.88 59.06
C GLY A 146 24.81 -16.68 60.56
N ALA A 147 26.04 -16.92 61.03
CA ALA A 147 26.42 -16.82 62.44
C ALA A 147 27.49 -15.73 62.62
N TYR A 148 27.25 -14.83 63.57
CA TYR A 148 28.23 -13.79 63.94
C TYR A 148 28.72 -14.03 65.36
N SER A 149 30.04 -14.16 65.53
CA SER A 149 30.67 -14.29 66.84
C SER A 149 31.25 -12.95 67.29
N ARG A 150 30.73 -12.43 68.41
CA ARG A 150 31.27 -11.21 69.04
C ARG A 150 32.66 -11.39 69.66
N TYR A 151 33.09 -12.62 69.91
CA TYR A 151 34.37 -12.91 70.58
C TYR A 151 35.53 -12.97 69.59
N THR A 152 35.30 -13.61 68.45
CA THR A 152 36.30 -13.76 67.38
C THR A 152 36.17 -12.69 66.30
N LEU A 153 35.09 -11.88 66.34
CA LEU A 153 34.70 -10.95 65.29
C LEU A 153 34.54 -11.65 63.91
N SER A 154 34.28 -12.96 63.91
CA SER A 154 34.06 -13.75 62.71
C SER A 154 32.59 -13.74 62.30
N LEU A 155 32.39 -13.82 60.99
CA LEU A 155 31.09 -13.95 60.36
C LEU A 155 31.12 -15.18 59.45
N ASP A 156 30.34 -16.19 59.82
CA ASP A 156 30.33 -17.49 59.17
C ASP A 156 29.01 -17.68 58.43
N PHE A 157 29.09 -18.11 57.16
CA PHE A 157 27.93 -18.40 56.34
C PHE A 157 27.97 -19.84 55.84
N GLN A 158 26.80 -20.47 55.87
CA GLN A 158 26.55 -21.76 55.25
C GLN A 158 25.31 -21.64 54.38
N LEU A 159 25.41 -22.08 53.14
CA LEU A 159 24.34 -22.06 52.15
C LEU A 159 24.58 -23.14 51.11
N THR A 160 23.52 -23.57 50.45
CA THR A 160 23.56 -24.50 49.33
C THR A 160 23.11 -23.76 48.08
N VAL A 161 23.91 -23.81 47.01
CA VAL A 161 23.53 -23.24 45.71
C VAL A 161 23.41 -24.35 44.69
N SER A 162 22.32 -24.31 43.94
CA SER A 162 22.07 -25.22 42.82
C SER A 162 21.82 -24.43 41.55
N LEU A 163 22.51 -24.83 40.47
CA LEU A 163 22.33 -24.28 39.14
C LEU A 163 21.20 -25.05 38.46
N LEU A 164 20.09 -24.38 38.19
CA LEU A 164 18.95 -24.95 37.49
C LEU A 164 19.17 -24.77 35.98
N ILE A 165 18.98 -25.85 35.22
CA ILE A 165 19.14 -25.84 33.76
C ILE A 165 18.02 -24.96 33.17
N PRO A 166 18.32 -24.05 32.23
CA PRO A 166 17.30 -23.25 31.57
C PRO A 166 16.34 -24.13 30.77
N ASP A 167 15.11 -23.67 30.73
CA ASP A 167 13.96 -24.25 30.05
C ASP A 167 14.23 -24.61 28.58
N GLU A 168 13.79 -25.79 28.15
CA GLU A 168 13.85 -26.19 26.73
C GLU A 168 12.84 -25.35 25.93
N ASP A 169 13.24 -24.79 24.79
CA ASP A 169 12.32 -24.02 23.96
C ASP A 169 11.42 -24.96 23.14
N GLU A 170 10.28 -25.36 23.68
CA GLU A 170 9.35 -26.26 22.98
C GLU A 170 8.76 -25.61 21.72
N CYS A 171 8.75 -24.27 21.64
CA CYS A 171 8.32 -23.54 20.46
C CYS A 171 9.32 -23.71 19.30
N ALA A 172 10.61 -23.79 19.58
CA ALA A 172 11.65 -24.05 18.58
C ALA A 172 11.79 -25.54 18.24
N ALA A 173 11.54 -26.43 19.19
CA ALA A 173 11.76 -27.88 19.02
C ALA A 173 10.60 -28.62 18.31
N GLN A 174 9.34 -28.28 18.60
CA GLN A 174 8.19 -29.07 18.09
C GLN A 174 6.96 -28.24 17.70
N SER A 175 6.99 -26.91 17.89
CA SER A 175 5.86 -25.98 17.64
C SER A 175 4.50 -26.56 18.05
N PRO A 176 4.27 -26.82 19.35
CA PRO A 176 3.07 -27.48 19.88
C PRO A 176 1.79 -26.64 19.82
N CYS A 177 1.87 -25.38 19.37
CA CYS A 177 0.74 -24.46 19.23
C CYS A 177 0.31 -24.32 17.76
N SER A 178 -0.99 -24.17 17.53
CA SER A 178 -1.52 -23.89 16.17
C SER A 178 -1.20 -22.50 15.60
N HIS A 179 -0.97 -21.50 16.47
CA HIS A 179 -0.78 -20.10 16.08
C HIS A 179 0.45 -19.49 16.76
N SER A 180 0.27 -18.78 17.89
CA SER A 180 1.38 -18.16 18.61
C SER A 180 1.84 -19.07 19.74
N CYS A 181 3.13 -19.36 19.80
CA CYS A 181 3.79 -20.10 20.87
C CYS A 181 4.75 -19.17 21.59
N ASN A 182 4.60 -19.06 22.91
CA ASN A 182 5.49 -18.30 23.77
C ASN A 182 6.15 -19.24 24.75
N ASN A 183 7.48 -19.37 24.69
CA ASN A 183 8.25 -20.17 25.63
C ASN A 183 8.24 -19.52 27.02
N VAL A 184 7.97 -20.29 28.08
CA VAL A 184 7.84 -19.79 29.45
C VAL A 184 8.45 -20.79 30.43
N MET A 185 9.31 -20.35 31.36
CA MET A 185 10.03 -21.27 32.28
C MET A 185 9.14 -22.40 32.84
N GLY A 186 9.48 -23.65 32.50
CA GLY A 186 8.73 -24.85 32.83
C GLY A 186 7.78 -25.35 31.72
N GLY A 187 7.83 -24.78 30.50
CA GLY A 187 7.07 -25.21 29.33
C GLY A 187 6.73 -24.09 28.33
N PHE A 188 5.55 -24.16 27.72
CA PHE A 188 5.11 -23.19 26.72
C PHE A 188 3.67 -22.72 26.96
N SER A 189 3.38 -21.49 26.54
CA SER A 189 2.02 -20.94 26.51
C SER A 189 1.61 -20.62 25.08
N CYS A 190 0.43 -21.09 24.68
CA CYS A 190 -0.12 -20.78 23.37
C CYS A 190 -1.07 -19.59 23.47
N ALA A 191 -0.95 -18.65 22.53
CA ALA A 191 -1.87 -17.53 22.39
C ALA A 191 -2.62 -17.61 21.05
N CYS A 192 -3.90 -17.28 21.10
CA CYS A 192 -4.77 -17.25 19.93
C CYS A 192 -5.00 -15.80 19.45
N PRO A 193 -5.24 -15.60 18.14
CA PRO A 193 -5.67 -14.31 17.62
C PRO A 193 -6.98 -13.85 18.27
N SER A 194 -7.24 -12.53 18.23
CA SER A 194 -8.52 -11.97 18.69
C SER A 194 -9.70 -12.65 17.98
N GLY A 195 -10.75 -13.00 18.74
CA GLY A 195 -11.90 -13.76 18.23
C GLY A 195 -11.77 -15.28 18.35
N PHE A 196 -10.65 -15.79 18.88
CA PHE A 196 -10.43 -17.22 19.10
C PHE A 196 -10.08 -17.53 20.55
N SER A 197 -10.52 -18.70 21.02
CA SER A 197 -10.23 -19.27 22.33
C SER A 197 -9.36 -20.51 22.20
N ILE A 198 -8.52 -20.78 23.19
CA ILE A 198 -7.66 -21.95 23.19
C ILE A 198 -8.43 -23.19 23.66
N SER A 199 -8.37 -24.27 22.87
CA SER A 199 -8.93 -25.55 23.29
C SER A 199 -8.04 -26.21 24.36
N PRO A 200 -8.59 -26.63 25.52
CA PRO A 200 -7.82 -27.18 26.64
C PRO A 200 -7.16 -28.54 26.37
N HIS A 201 -7.48 -29.21 25.25
CA HIS A 201 -6.97 -30.56 24.95
C HIS A 201 -6.04 -30.63 23.73
N SER A 202 -6.12 -29.67 22.81
CA SER A 202 -5.43 -29.75 21.51
C SER A 202 -4.55 -28.56 21.20
N ASN A 203 -4.42 -27.58 22.12
CA ASN A 203 -3.65 -26.34 21.91
C ASN A 203 -3.97 -25.63 20.57
N THR A 204 -5.18 -25.88 20.07
CA THR A 204 -5.69 -25.33 18.82
C THR A 204 -6.65 -24.21 19.11
N CYS A 205 -6.55 -23.13 18.33
CA CYS A 205 -7.47 -22.01 18.43
C CYS A 205 -8.81 -22.38 17.83
N GLN A 206 -9.86 -22.28 18.63
CA GLN A 206 -11.25 -22.46 18.25
C GLN A 206 -11.93 -21.10 18.21
N ASP A 207 -12.72 -20.89 17.16
CA ASP A 207 -13.52 -19.69 16.98
C ASP A 207 -14.44 -19.45 18.19
N ILE A 208 -14.51 -18.22 18.66
CA ILE A 208 -15.45 -17.84 19.72
C ILE A 208 -16.79 -17.57 19.05
N ASP A 209 -17.78 -18.43 19.28
CA ASP A 209 -19.12 -18.16 18.79
C ASP A 209 -19.81 -17.09 19.65
N GLU A 210 -19.66 -15.82 19.26
CA GLU A 210 -20.25 -14.70 20.01
C GLU A 210 -21.78 -14.71 19.96
N CYS A 211 -22.37 -15.39 18.96
CA CYS A 211 -23.82 -15.57 18.82
C CYS A 211 -24.37 -16.60 19.81
N ALA A 212 -23.65 -17.70 20.04
CA ALA A 212 -24.01 -18.71 21.03
C ALA A 212 -23.74 -18.24 22.47
N GLN A 213 -22.67 -17.45 22.67
CA GLN A 213 -22.29 -16.92 23.99
C GLN A 213 -23.06 -15.65 24.38
N GLY A 214 -23.78 -15.03 23.45
CA GLY A 214 -24.52 -13.78 23.69
C GLY A 214 -23.61 -12.58 23.96
N SER A 215 -22.33 -12.64 23.59
CA SER A 215 -21.33 -11.59 23.77
C SER A 215 -21.29 -10.58 22.60
N HIS A 216 -22.24 -10.71 21.66
CA HIS A 216 -22.37 -9.84 20.50
C HIS A 216 -23.06 -8.49 20.84
N MET A 217 -22.62 -7.41 20.21
CA MET A 217 -23.28 -6.09 20.32
C MET A 217 -24.30 -5.83 19.20
N CYS A 218 -24.91 -6.89 18.65
CA CYS A 218 -25.98 -6.75 17.66
C CYS A 218 -27.22 -6.07 18.27
N HIS A 219 -27.79 -5.14 17.50
CA HIS A 219 -29.03 -4.47 17.88
C HIS A 219 -30.20 -5.47 17.90
N TYR A 220 -31.27 -5.21 18.67
CA TYR A 220 -32.39 -6.16 18.85
C TYR A 220 -33.10 -6.57 17.55
N ASN A 221 -32.95 -5.79 16.47
CA ASN A 221 -33.52 -6.05 15.13
C ASN A 221 -32.50 -6.66 14.15
N GLN A 222 -31.34 -7.08 14.64
CA GLN A 222 -30.27 -7.71 13.85
C GLN A 222 -30.05 -9.14 14.34
N GLN A 223 -30.00 -10.07 13.40
CA GLN A 223 -29.61 -11.44 13.65
C GLN A 223 -28.08 -11.53 13.70
N CYS A 224 -27.56 -12.06 14.81
CA CYS A 224 -26.14 -12.38 14.92
C CYS A 224 -25.80 -13.54 13.99
N VAL A 225 -24.74 -13.39 13.21
CA VAL A 225 -24.14 -14.46 12.40
C VAL A 225 -22.68 -14.58 12.80
N ASN A 226 -22.34 -15.74 13.37
CA ASN A 226 -20.97 -16.05 13.76
C ASN A 226 -20.11 -16.24 12.50
N THR A 227 -18.92 -15.67 12.47
CA THR A 227 -17.95 -15.82 11.40
C THR A 227 -16.58 -16.17 11.99
N VAL A 228 -15.72 -16.81 11.21
CA VAL A 228 -14.43 -17.26 11.76
C VAL A 228 -13.57 -16.05 12.16
N GLY A 229 -13.32 -15.89 13.47
CA GLY A 229 -12.57 -14.82 14.11
C GLY A 229 -13.36 -13.57 14.49
N THR A 230 -14.66 -13.49 14.21
CA THR A 230 -15.51 -12.34 14.52
C THR A 230 -16.99 -12.65 14.31
N TYR A 231 -17.91 -11.80 14.75
CA TYR A 231 -19.33 -11.90 14.38
C TYR A 231 -19.75 -10.73 13.48
N ARG A 232 -20.79 -10.94 12.69
CA ARG A 232 -21.48 -9.86 11.99
C ARG A 232 -22.95 -9.82 12.36
N CYS A 233 -23.47 -8.61 12.52
CA CYS A 233 -24.88 -8.37 12.80
C CYS A 233 -25.61 -8.15 11.48
N GLN A 234 -26.35 -9.16 11.04
CA GLN A 234 -27.15 -9.09 9.84
C GLN A 234 -28.52 -8.51 10.20
N ALA A 235 -28.87 -7.34 9.65
CA ALA A 235 -30.23 -6.82 9.78
C ALA A 235 -31.24 -7.86 9.30
N GLN A 236 -32.24 -8.17 10.13
CA GLN A 236 -33.42 -8.91 9.67
C GLN A 236 -34.19 -8.02 8.69
N CYS A 237 -33.81 -8.09 7.43
CA CYS A 237 -34.57 -7.53 6.33
C CYS A 237 -35.69 -8.54 6.01
N GLY A 238 -36.95 -8.12 6.06
CA GLY A 238 -38.04 -8.91 5.48
C GLY A 238 -37.79 -9.15 3.98
N PRO A 239 -38.46 -10.13 3.35
CA PRO A 239 -38.38 -10.30 1.90
C PRO A 239 -38.69 -8.95 1.20
N GLY A 240 -37.77 -8.51 0.33
CA GLY A 240 -37.87 -7.22 -0.39
C GLY A 240 -37.06 -6.03 0.16
N PHE A 241 -36.18 -6.22 1.16
CA PHE A 241 -35.37 -5.12 1.74
C PHE A 241 -33.86 -5.39 1.71
N LYS A 242 -33.06 -4.35 1.39
CA LYS A 242 -31.59 -4.35 1.44
C LYS A 242 -31.06 -3.33 2.46
N PRO A 243 -29.96 -3.63 3.16
CA PRO A 243 -29.35 -2.70 4.11
C PRO A 243 -28.75 -1.49 3.38
N SER A 244 -28.94 -0.29 3.94
CA SER A 244 -28.40 0.99 3.49
C SER A 244 -27.85 1.77 4.70
N ALA A 245 -27.01 2.78 4.46
CA ALA A 245 -26.32 3.55 5.50
C ALA A 245 -27.25 4.29 6.48
N VAL A 246 -28.55 4.39 6.19
CA VAL A 246 -29.57 5.08 7.00
C VAL A 246 -30.67 4.11 7.50
N GLY A 247 -30.53 2.79 7.27
CA GLY A 247 -31.51 1.79 7.68
C GLY A 247 -31.83 0.75 6.60
N THR A 248 -33.08 0.32 6.49
CA THR A 248 -33.56 -0.59 5.43
C THR A 248 -34.02 0.20 4.22
N SER A 249 -33.55 -0.16 3.03
CA SER A 249 -34.04 0.38 1.75
C SER A 249 -34.72 -0.73 0.96
N TYR A 250 -35.76 -0.40 0.21
CA TYR A 250 -36.44 -1.36 -0.66
C TYR A 250 -35.44 -1.96 -1.66
N ILE A 251 -35.47 -3.28 -1.82
CA ILE A 251 -34.89 -3.92 -2.99
C ILE A 251 -35.68 -3.37 -4.18
N ASN A 252 -34.99 -3.04 -5.26
CA ASN A 252 -35.65 -2.68 -6.51
C ASN A 252 -35.55 -3.90 -7.42
N GLU A 253 -36.52 -4.80 -7.33
CA GLU A 253 -36.59 -6.04 -8.11
C GLU A 253 -36.61 -5.76 -9.62
N CYS A 254 -37.04 -4.56 -10.04
CA CYS A 254 -37.03 -4.14 -11.45
C CYS A 254 -35.62 -3.98 -12.05
N THR A 255 -34.55 -4.02 -11.25
CA THR A 255 -33.17 -4.00 -11.76
C THR A 255 -32.69 -5.34 -12.36
N ARG A 256 -33.44 -6.44 -12.18
CA ARG A 256 -33.04 -7.79 -12.63
C ARG A 256 -33.92 -8.39 -13.74
N ASN A 257 -34.63 -7.57 -14.54
CA ASN A 257 -35.53 -8.05 -15.62
C ASN A 257 -36.51 -9.14 -15.15
N VAL A 258 -37.21 -8.87 -14.05
CA VAL A 258 -38.08 -9.87 -13.38
C VAL A 258 -39.45 -10.02 -14.08
N CYS A 259 -39.93 -8.99 -14.78
CA CYS A 259 -41.16 -9.08 -15.56
C CYS A 259 -40.90 -9.70 -16.96
N PRO A 260 -41.87 -10.43 -17.54
CA PRO A 260 -41.80 -10.94 -18.92
C PRO A 260 -41.56 -9.81 -19.95
N ALA A 261 -41.08 -10.16 -21.14
CA ALA A 261 -40.58 -9.23 -22.18
C ALA A 261 -41.60 -8.22 -22.77
N HIS A 262 -42.73 -7.98 -22.11
CA HIS A 262 -43.85 -7.15 -22.55
C HIS A 262 -44.57 -6.43 -21.39
N GLN A 263 -43.97 -6.39 -20.19
CA GLN A 263 -44.55 -5.74 -19.02
C GLN A 263 -43.59 -4.73 -18.37
N GLU A 264 -44.12 -3.59 -17.95
CA GLU A 264 -43.36 -2.57 -17.23
C GLU A 264 -43.37 -2.87 -15.73
N CYS A 265 -42.19 -2.96 -15.13
CA CYS A 265 -42.02 -3.22 -13.70
C CYS A 265 -42.06 -1.92 -12.90
N ARG A 266 -42.99 -1.82 -11.94
CA ARG A 266 -43.01 -0.74 -10.95
C ARG A 266 -42.68 -1.30 -9.57
N ASN A 267 -41.69 -0.70 -8.92
CA ASN A 267 -41.35 -1.04 -7.54
C ASN A 267 -42.40 -0.47 -6.58
N THR A 268 -42.87 -1.28 -5.64
CA THR A 268 -43.88 -0.94 -4.62
C THR A 268 -43.34 -1.16 -3.21
N GLU A 269 -43.98 -0.58 -2.21
CA GLU A 269 -43.60 -0.79 -0.81
C GLU A 269 -43.89 -2.24 -0.40
N GLY A 270 -42.85 -3.09 -0.40
CA GLY A 270 -42.94 -4.52 -0.09
C GLY A 270 -42.83 -5.48 -1.28
N GLY A 271 -42.48 -5.01 -2.49
CA GLY A 271 -42.24 -5.87 -3.67
C GLY A 271 -42.37 -5.11 -4.99
N TYR A 272 -42.70 -5.79 -6.09
CA TYR A 272 -42.88 -5.19 -7.42
C TYR A 272 -44.22 -5.59 -8.06
N GLN A 273 -44.75 -4.74 -8.94
CA GLN A 273 -45.92 -5.02 -9.77
C GLN A 273 -45.57 -4.85 -11.25
N CYS A 274 -45.96 -5.81 -12.08
CA CYS A 274 -45.80 -5.73 -13.53
C CYS A 274 -47.11 -5.24 -14.16
N PHE A 275 -47.05 -4.19 -14.98
CA PHE A 275 -48.21 -3.63 -15.68
C PHE A 275 -48.21 -4.04 -17.16
N ASP A 276 -49.38 -4.49 -17.65
CA ASP A 276 -49.63 -4.75 -19.08
C ASP A 276 -49.90 -3.43 -19.80
N SER A 277 -48.87 -2.88 -20.43
CA SER A 277 -49.01 -1.75 -21.34
C SER A 277 -48.02 -1.93 -22.48
N CYS A 278 -48.52 -2.29 -23.66
CA CYS A 278 -47.72 -2.16 -24.89
C CYS A 278 -47.23 -0.70 -24.98
N LEU A 279 -45.98 -0.50 -25.40
CA LEU A 279 -45.40 0.84 -25.56
C LEU A 279 -46.29 1.71 -26.46
N ALA A 280 -46.34 3.02 -26.20
CA ALA A 280 -47.09 3.96 -27.03
C ALA A 280 -46.64 3.83 -28.50
N GLY A 281 -47.60 3.70 -29.44
CA GLY A 281 -47.33 3.38 -30.85
C GLY A 281 -47.47 1.89 -31.22
N MET A 282 -47.79 1.02 -30.26
CA MET A 282 -48.02 -0.41 -30.49
C MET A 282 -49.44 -0.84 -30.13
N THR A 283 -49.95 -1.87 -30.80
CA THR A 283 -51.28 -2.47 -30.56
C THR A 283 -51.17 -3.96 -30.30
N LYS A 284 -52.15 -4.53 -29.58
CA LYS A 284 -52.15 -5.95 -29.21
C LYS A 284 -52.70 -6.78 -30.36
N ALA A 285 -51.91 -7.70 -30.90
CA ALA A 285 -52.39 -8.70 -31.86
C ALA A 285 -53.26 -9.76 -31.15
N GLU A 286 -54.04 -10.52 -31.92
CA GLU A 286 -54.89 -11.61 -31.38
C GLU A 286 -54.08 -12.70 -30.64
N SER A 287 -52.77 -12.82 -30.92
CA SER A 287 -51.84 -13.73 -30.22
C SER A 287 -51.40 -13.24 -28.83
N GLY A 288 -51.74 -11.99 -28.46
CA GLY A 288 -51.27 -11.36 -27.23
C GLY A 288 -49.94 -10.62 -27.35
N ASP A 289 -49.28 -10.68 -28.51
CA ASP A 289 -48.02 -9.96 -28.78
C ASP A 289 -48.29 -8.49 -29.12
N CYS A 290 -47.40 -7.59 -28.68
CA CYS A 290 -47.44 -6.19 -29.09
C CYS A 290 -46.86 -6.06 -30.50
N VAL A 291 -47.69 -5.63 -31.45
CA VAL A 291 -47.30 -5.35 -32.83
C VAL A 291 -47.23 -3.85 -33.06
N ASP A 292 -46.21 -3.44 -33.81
CA ASP A 292 -45.98 -2.05 -34.20
C ASP A 292 -47.10 -1.53 -35.12
N VAL A 293 -47.55 -0.30 -34.88
CA VAL A 293 -48.51 0.37 -35.77
C VAL A 293 -47.73 1.13 -36.83
N ASP A 294 -47.78 0.67 -38.08
CA ASP A 294 -47.14 1.40 -39.18
C ASP A 294 -47.96 2.67 -39.55
N GLU A 295 -47.62 3.80 -38.93
CA GLU A 295 -48.32 5.06 -39.19
C GLU A 295 -48.07 5.62 -40.60
N CYS A 296 -47.02 5.15 -41.28
CA CYS A 296 -46.74 5.52 -42.68
C CYS A 296 -47.70 4.82 -43.66
N GLN A 297 -48.11 3.58 -43.36
CA GLN A 297 -49.12 2.87 -44.15
C GLN A 297 -50.55 3.24 -43.75
N ASN A 298 -50.80 3.45 -42.46
CA ASN A 298 -52.12 3.80 -41.94
C ASN A 298 -52.50 5.27 -42.19
N GLY A 299 -51.54 6.11 -42.60
CA GLY A 299 -51.77 7.53 -42.92
C GLY A 299 -52.01 8.42 -41.69
N SER A 300 -51.76 7.92 -40.48
CA SER A 300 -51.89 8.67 -39.21
C SER A 300 -50.67 9.55 -38.91
N HIS A 301 -49.63 9.52 -39.76
CA HIS A 301 -48.43 10.31 -39.61
C HIS A 301 -48.64 11.82 -39.84
N MET A 302 -47.92 12.67 -39.11
CA MET A 302 -47.95 14.14 -39.29
C MET A 302 -46.85 14.67 -40.25
N CYS A 303 -46.21 13.81 -41.03
CA CYS A 303 -45.22 14.23 -42.02
C CYS A 303 -45.85 15.12 -43.10
N ARG A 304 -45.20 16.24 -43.42
CA ARG A 304 -45.63 17.13 -44.51
C ARG A 304 -45.26 16.54 -45.87
N TYR A 305 -45.90 16.97 -46.97
CA TYR A 305 -45.61 16.51 -48.34
C TYR A 305 -44.13 16.64 -48.79
N SER A 306 -43.34 17.51 -48.15
CA SER A 306 -41.91 17.67 -48.43
C SER A 306 -41.01 16.71 -47.62
N GLN A 307 -41.59 15.95 -46.69
CA GLN A 307 -40.92 14.98 -45.82
C GLN A 307 -41.29 13.56 -46.24
N ILE A 308 -40.38 12.62 -46.03
CA ILE A 308 -40.59 11.19 -46.27
C ILE A 308 -40.87 10.54 -44.93
N CYS A 309 -41.98 9.81 -44.82
CA CYS A 309 -42.32 9.03 -43.63
C CYS A 309 -41.47 7.75 -43.59
N GLN A 310 -40.87 7.46 -42.44
CA GLN A 310 -40.20 6.19 -42.15
C GLN A 310 -40.78 5.59 -40.88
N ASN A 311 -41.33 4.39 -40.98
CA ASN A 311 -41.89 3.69 -39.83
C ASN A 311 -40.76 3.19 -38.90
N THR A 312 -40.98 3.25 -37.59
CA THR A 312 -40.04 2.79 -36.57
C THR A 312 -40.78 2.02 -35.48
N VAL A 313 -40.11 1.09 -34.81
CA VAL A 313 -40.76 0.32 -33.75
C VAL A 313 -41.18 1.24 -32.60
N GLY A 314 -42.48 1.43 -32.40
CA GLY A 314 -43.09 2.35 -31.41
C GLY A 314 -43.41 3.77 -31.93
N GLY A 315 -43.40 4.00 -33.25
CA GLY A 315 -43.83 5.28 -33.85
C GLY A 315 -43.23 5.56 -35.23
N TYR A 316 -43.20 6.82 -35.68
CA TYR A 316 -42.70 7.17 -37.02
C TYR A 316 -41.75 8.37 -37.02
N GLY A 317 -40.83 8.38 -37.99
CA GLY A 317 -39.91 9.49 -38.27
C GLY A 317 -40.25 10.20 -39.58
N CYS A 318 -40.24 11.53 -39.57
CA CYS A 318 -40.35 12.34 -40.79
C CYS A 318 -38.96 12.85 -41.20
N VAL A 319 -38.38 12.29 -42.26
CA VAL A 319 -37.04 12.66 -42.74
C VAL A 319 -37.11 13.54 -43.97
N CYS A 320 -36.17 14.47 -44.10
CA CYS A 320 -36.08 15.30 -45.30
C CYS A 320 -35.24 14.60 -46.39
N PRO A 321 -35.53 14.84 -47.68
CA PRO A 321 -34.67 14.41 -48.78
C PRO A 321 -33.23 14.93 -48.63
N ARG A 322 -32.26 14.25 -49.26
CA ARG A 322 -30.85 14.69 -49.26
C ARG A 322 -30.72 16.13 -49.76
N GLY A 323 -29.87 16.92 -49.10
CA GLY A 323 -29.70 18.35 -49.37
C GLY A 323 -30.67 19.27 -48.63
N TYR A 324 -31.57 18.72 -47.80
CA TYR A 324 -32.53 19.49 -47.01
C TYR A 324 -32.46 19.12 -45.53
N ARG A 325 -32.70 20.10 -44.65
CA ARG A 325 -32.78 19.93 -43.19
C ARG A 325 -34.22 20.03 -42.69
N SER A 326 -34.52 19.26 -41.65
CA SER A 326 -35.82 19.31 -40.98
C SER A 326 -35.92 20.51 -40.04
N GLN A 327 -37.11 21.09 -39.94
CA GLN A 327 -37.44 22.13 -38.95
C GLN A 327 -38.37 21.61 -37.84
N GLY A 328 -38.52 20.28 -37.74
CA GLY A 328 -39.53 19.60 -36.93
C GLY A 328 -40.63 18.94 -37.77
N VAL A 329 -41.43 18.10 -37.10
CA VAL A 329 -42.55 17.37 -37.70
C VAL A 329 -43.64 18.35 -38.14
N GLY A 330 -44.22 18.14 -39.33
CA GLY A 330 -45.29 19.00 -39.90
C GLY A 330 -44.82 20.31 -40.55
N ARG A 331 -43.51 20.59 -40.59
CA ARG A 331 -42.92 21.78 -41.24
C ARG A 331 -42.24 21.42 -42.57
N PRO A 332 -42.14 22.35 -43.54
CA PRO A 332 -41.42 22.08 -44.78
C PRO A 332 -39.95 21.80 -44.51
N CYS A 333 -39.36 20.96 -45.37
CA CYS A 333 -37.92 20.81 -45.41
C CYS A 333 -37.28 22.09 -45.98
N LEU A 334 -36.22 22.57 -45.32
CA LEU A 334 -35.44 23.71 -45.79
C LEU A 334 -34.20 23.24 -46.52
N ASP A 335 -33.92 23.87 -47.65
CA ASP A 335 -32.69 23.69 -48.40
C ASP A 335 -31.48 24.02 -47.51
N ILE A 336 -30.47 23.13 -47.53
CA ILE A 336 -29.21 23.37 -46.84
C ILE A 336 -28.35 24.21 -47.76
N ASN A 337 -27.95 25.40 -47.30
CA ASN A 337 -27.05 26.23 -48.09
C ASN A 337 -25.60 25.82 -47.83
N GLU A 338 -25.08 24.86 -48.59
CA GLU A 338 -23.72 24.35 -48.39
C GLU A 338 -22.66 25.43 -48.68
N CYS A 339 -23.00 26.50 -49.40
CA CYS A 339 -22.10 27.63 -49.64
C CYS A 339 -21.85 28.49 -48.39
N GLN A 340 -22.65 28.35 -47.34
CA GLN A 340 -22.48 29.02 -46.05
C GLN A 340 -21.67 28.18 -45.06
N GLU A 341 -21.31 26.94 -45.40
CA GLU A 341 -20.48 26.09 -44.55
C GLU A 341 -19.00 26.52 -44.60
N VAL A 342 -18.29 26.35 -43.47
CA VAL A 342 -16.88 26.70 -43.34
C VAL A 342 -16.07 25.44 -43.01
N PRO A 343 -15.13 25.02 -43.88
CA PRO A 343 -14.70 25.66 -45.13
C PRO A 343 -15.70 25.47 -46.30
N SER A 344 -15.75 26.45 -47.22
CA SER A 344 -16.66 26.41 -48.38
C SER A 344 -16.39 25.17 -49.24
N PRO A 345 -17.43 24.48 -49.75
CA PRO A 345 -17.27 23.23 -50.48
C PRO A 345 -16.70 23.40 -51.91
N CYS A 346 -16.58 24.64 -52.40
CA CYS A 346 -16.03 24.97 -53.72
C CYS A 346 -14.65 25.60 -53.63
N ALA A 347 -13.78 25.30 -54.60
CA ALA A 347 -12.43 25.87 -54.66
C ALA A 347 -12.41 27.39 -54.97
N TYR A 348 -13.41 27.93 -55.67
CA TYR A 348 -13.48 29.35 -56.04
C TYR A 348 -14.80 30.03 -55.63
N LYS A 349 -15.89 29.81 -56.37
CA LYS A 349 -17.18 30.45 -56.08
C LYS A 349 -18.29 29.41 -56.00
N CYS A 350 -19.01 29.40 -54.88
CA CYS A 350 -20.14 28.50 -54.64
C CYS A 350 -21.47 29.20 -54.94
N ARG A 351 -22.41 28.48 -55.57
CA ARG A 351 -23.80 28.92 -55.78
C ARG A 351 -24.76 27.85 -55.25
N ASN A 352 -25.57 28.23 -54.26
CA ASN A 352 -26.58 27.36 -53.70
C ASN A 352 -27.71 27.08 -54.70
N VAL A 353 -28.21 25.85 -54.76
CA VAL A 353 -29.36 25.45 -55.60
C VAL A 353 -30.28 24.53 -54.79
N PRO A 354 -31.59 24.45 -55.05
CA PRO A 354 -32.47 23.59 -54.26
C PRO A 354 -31.99 22.12 -54.26
N GLY A 355 -31.64 21.61 -53.07
CA GLY A 355 -31.15 20.27 -52.79
C GLY A 355 -29.64 20.04 -52.98
N SER A 356 -28.86 21.07 -53.35
CA SER A 356 -27.41 20.95 -53.55
C SER A 356 -26.70 22.30 -53.75
N PHE A 357 -25.44 22.28 -54.20
CA PHE A 357 -24.71 23.47 -54.61
C PHE A 357 -24.00 23.25 -55.94
N ARG A 358 -23.62 24.33 -56.61
CA ARG A 358 -22.81 24.31 -57.84
C ARG A 358 -21.59 25.19 -57.68
N CYS A 359 -20.43 24.66 -58.06
CA CYS A 359 -19.18 25.41 -58.07
C CYS A 359 -18.95 26.07 -59.43
N LEU A 360 -18.49 27.31 -59.39
CA LEU A 360 -18.11 28.11 -60.55
C LEU A 360 -16.60 28.32 -60.54
N CYS A 361 -16.01 28.25 -61.73
CA CYS A 361 -14.58 28.40 -61.94
C CYS A 361 -14.25 29.77 -62.56
N PRO A 362 -13.07 30.34 -62.28
CA PRO A 362 -12.61 31.58 -62.89
C PRO A 362 -12.37 31.43 -64.41
N PRO A 363 -12.36 32.53 -65.18
CA PRO A 363 -12.16 32.50 -66.62
C PRO A 363 -10.85 31.80 -67.01
N GLY A 364 -10.90 30.93 -68.03
CA GLY A 364 -9.74 30.14 -68.48
C GLY A 364 -9.54 28.81 -67.76
N THR A 365 -10.47 28.41 -66.86
CA THR A 365 -10.42 27.14 -66.13
C THR A 365 -11.75 26.38 -66.24
N THR A 366 -11.68 25.05 -66.18
CA THR A 366 -12.86 24.15 -66.24
C THR A 366 -13.03 23.40 -64.93
N LEU A 367 -14.29 23.12 -64.56
CA LEU A 367 -14.65 22.31 -63.40
C LEU A 367 -14.21 20.86 -63.61
N LEU A 368 -13.53 20.26 -62.63
CA LEU A 368 -13.12 18.86 -62.68
C LEU A 368 -14.32 17.93 -62.46
N GLY A 369 -14.15 16.64 -62.77
CA GLY A 369 -15.17 15.60 -62.58
C GLY A 369 -15.60 15.38 -61.11
N ASP A 370 -14.89 15.97 -60.14
CA ASP A 370 -15.28 16.00 -58.73
C ASP A 370 -16.38 17.03 -58.41
N GLY A 371 -16.73 17.90 -59.38
CA GLY A 371 -17.77 18.92 -59.24
C GLY A 371 -17.40 20.08 -58.30
N ARG A 372 -16.17 20.10 -57.76
CA ARG A 372 -15.75 21.02 -56.69
C ARG A 372 -14.47 21.81 -57.01
N SER A 373 -13.59 21.26 -57.84
CA SER A 373 -12.28 21.82 -58.14
C SER A 373 -12.20 22.43 -59.54
N CYS A 374 -11.30 23.40 -59.74
CA CYS A 374 -11.05 24.06 -61.03
C CYS A 374 -9.61 23.82 -61.51
N ALA A 375 -9.43 23.57 -62.81
CA ALA A 375 -8.10 23.47 -63.45
C ALA A 375 -8.03 24.34 -64.70
N GLY A 376 -6.89 25.00 -64.90
CA GLY A 376 -6.56 25.76 -66.11
C GLY A 376 -5.79 24.95 -67.15
N LEU A 377 -5.85 25.39 -68.40
CA LEU A 377 -5.01 24.89 -69.49
C LEU A 377 -3.91 25.90 -69.82
N GLU A 378 -2.64 25.57 -69.57
CA GLU A 378 -1.50 26.31 -70.15
C GLU A 378 -0.84 25.55 -71.31
N ARG A 379 -0.46 26.29 -72.35
CA ARG A 379 0.36 25.81 -73.48
C ARG A 379 1.85 25.90 -73.10
N GLY A 380 2.52 24.76 -72.94
CA GLY A 380 3.97 24.72 -72.70
C GLY A 380 4.79 25.10 -73.95
N GLN A 381 5.86 25.89 -73.76
CA GLN A 381 6.86 26.19 -74.79
C GLN A 381 7.63 24.93 -75.21
N ALA A 382 7.83 24.80 -76.52
CA ALA A 382 8.53 23.69 -77.15
C ALA A 382 10.04 23.74 -76.88
N SER A 383 10.61 22.63 -76.40
CA SER A 383 12.06 22.42 -76.38
C SER A 383 12.50 21.86 -77.74
N ALA A 384 13.42 22.55 -78.38
CA ALA A 384 14.03 22.20 -79.66
C ALA A 384 14.94 20.97 -79.49
N ASN A 385 14.36 19.78 -79.59
CA ASN A 385 15.00 18.56 -80.11
C ASN A 385 14.06 17.36 -79.97
N ALA A 386 13.10 17.23 -80.90
CA ALA A 386 12.50 15.96 -81.34
C ALA A 386 11.40 16.26 -82.37
N THR A 387 11.35 15.47 -83.43
CA THR A 387 10.42 15.58 -84.57
C THR A 387 8.96 15.18 -84.28
N ARG A 388 8.52 15.15 -83.01
CA ARG A 388 7.09 15.01 -82.64
C ARG A 388 6.79 15.78 -81.35
N VAL A 389 6.04 16.88 -81.47
CA VAL A 389 5.51 17.65 -80.34
C VAL A 389 4.23 16.98 -79.85
N PHE A 390 4.33 16.12 -78.83
CA PHE A 390 3.17 15.75 -78.01
C PHE A 390 3.10 16.70 -76.81
N ALA A 391 2.18 17.66 -76.86
CA ALA A 391 1.82 18.44 -75.69
C ALA A 391 1.11 17.52 -74.68
N ARG A 392 1.83 17.07 -73.64
CA ARG A 392 1.21 16.38 -72.49
C ARG A 392 0.45 17.41 -71.66
N LEU A 393 -0.88 17.34 -71.70
CA LEU A 393 -1.78 18.07 -70.81
C LEU A 393 -1.72 17.44 -69.41
N ARG A 394 -1.27 18.18 -68.39
CA ARG A 394 -1.38 17.79 -66.97
C ARG A 394 -2.37 18.73 -66.27
N PRO A 395 -3.47 18.23 -65.68
CA PRO A 395 -4.34 19.06 -64.85
C PRO A 395 -3.59 19.47 -63.56
N GLN A 396 -3.61 20.77 -63.25
CA GLN A 396 -3.05 21.34 -62.02
C GLN A 396 -4.21 21.82 -61.14
N LEU A 397 -4.25 21.39 -59.88
CA LEU A 397 -5.17 21.94 -58.87
C LEU A 397 -4.67 23.32 -58.46
N VAL A 398 -5.50 24.34 -58.65
CA VAL A 398 -5.15 25.74 -58.39
C VAL A 398 -5.84 26.22 -57.12
N SER A 399 -5.06 26.62 -56.10
CA SER A 399 -5.54 27.45 -54.99
C SER A 399 -5.76 28.89 -55.48
N THR A 400 -6.57 29.69 -54.76
CA THR A 400 -7.13 31.02 -55.07
C THR A 400 -6.17 32.09 -55.65
N LEU A 401 -4.87 31.81 -55.75
CA LEU A 401 -3.82 32.69 -56.29
C LEU A 401 -2.84 32.02 -57.27
N GLY A 402 -3.19 30.92 -57.94
CA GLY A 402 -2.45 30.50 -59.14
C GLY A 402 -1.04 29.92 -58.93
N ARG A 403 -0.75 29.20 -57.83
CA ARG A 403 0.56 28.54 -57.65
C ARG A 403 0.48 27.01 -57.46
N PRO A 404 1.37 26.21 -58.10
CA PRO A 404 1.41 24.74 -57.94
C PRO A 404 1.86 24.30 -56.54
N VAL A 405 1.17 23.32 -55.94
CA VAL A 405 1.63 22.62 -54.74
C VAL A 405 2.42 21.38 -55.17
N LEU A 406 3.76 21.45 -55.10
CA LEU A 406 4.62 20.28 -55.32
C LEU A 406 4.52 19.30 -54.14
N SER A 407 4.04 18.09 -54.41
CA SER A 407 4.19 16.92 -53.53
C SER A 407 5.40 16.09 -53.99
N ARG A 408 6.31 15.78 -53.07
CA ARG A 408 7.23 14.65 -53.20
C ARG A 408 6.94 13.67 -52.06
N LEU A 409 6.20 12.62 -52.38
CA LEU A 409 6.15 11.38 -51.62
C LEU A 409 7.08 10.39 -52.33
N SER A 410 8.04 9.83 -51.60
CA SER A 410 8.74 8.62 -51.98
C SER A 410 8.84 7.77 -50.71
N ILE A 411 8.15 6.64 -50.75
CA ILE A 411 8.03 5.62 -49.71
C ILE A 411 9.19 4.65 -49.90
N GLN A 412 9.90 4.31 -48.82
CA GLN A 412 10.52 2.99 -48.60
C GLN A 412 10.46 2.62 -47.10
N PRO A 413 10.46 1.32 -46.75
CA PRO A 413 9.84 0.81 -45.53
C PRO A 413 10.84 0.40 -44.43
N GLU A 414 10.26 0.23 -43.23
CA GLU A 414 10.76 -0.41 -42.00
C GLU A 414 11.68 0.38 -41.06
N GLN A 415 11.11 0.80 -39.92
CA GLN A 415 11.53 0.39 -38.57
C GLN A 415 10.51 0.87 -37.51
N HIS A 416 10.39 0.09 -36.45
CA HIS A 416 9.36 0.12 -35.41
C HIS A 416 9.05 1.50 -34.78
N GLY A 417 7.75 1.74 -34.56
CA GLY A 417 7.22 2.52 -33.44
C GLY A 417 7.27 4.05 -33.56
N LEU A 418 6.38 4.66 -34.34
CA LEU A 418 6.13 6.11 -34.29
C LEU A 418 4.65 6.44 -34.42
N SER A 419 4.17 7.27 -33.48
CA SER A 419 2.85 7.89 -33.46
C SER A 419 2.45 8.45 -34.82
N VAL A 420 1.22 8.17 -35.23
CA VAL A 420 0.53 8.83 -36.33
C VAL A 420 0.41 10.31 -35.97
N SER A 421 1.35 11.12 -36.46
CA SER A 421 1.37 12.57 -36.26
C SER A 421 0.34 13.21 -37.19
N GLY A 422 -0.71 13.80 -36.62
CA GLY A 422 -1.59 14.70 -37.35
C GLY A 422 -0.83 15.96 -37.78
N ARG A 423 -1.34 16.70 -38.78
CA ARG A 423 -0.86 18.05 -39.10
C ARG A 423 -0.81 18.84 -37.78
N ASN A 424 0.41 19.20 -37.34
CA ASN A 424 0.78 19.99 -36.14
C ASN A 424 1.50 19.23 -35.00
N GLY A 425 1.91 17.98 -35.16
CA GLY A 425 2.82 17.33 -34.19
C GLY A 425 2.14 16.74 -32.94
N CYS A 426 0.87 17.08 -32.66
CA CYS A 426 0.09 16.50 -31.56
C CYS A 426 -0.43 15.08 -31.89
N PRO A 427 -0.62 14.21 -30.87
CA PRO A 427 -1.36 12.96 -31.02
C PRO A 427 -2.80 13.19 -31.53
N LEU A 428 -3.32 12.26 -32.35
CA LEU A 428 -4.71 12.29 -32.85
C LEU A 428 -5.70 12.40 -31.67
N GLY A 429 -6.57 13.41 -31.68
CA GLY A 429 -7.58 13.65 -30.63
C GLY A 429 -7.21 14.71 -29.59
N TYR A 430 -5.95 15.16 -29.51
CA TYR A 430 -5.46 16.10 -28.49
C TYR A 430 -5.06 17.48 -29.04
N SER A 431 -5.59 17.87 -30.21
CA SER A 431 -5.33 19.15 -30.87
C SER A 431 -6.56 20.05 -30.89
N ARG A 432 -6.43 21.31 -30.45
CA ARG A 432 -7.47 22.34 -30.68
C ARG A 432 -7.44 22.87 -32.12
N ARG A 433 -8.52 23.54 -32.54
CA ARG A 433 -8.64 24.17 -33.89
C ARG A 433 -7.57 25.23 -34.19
N ASP A 434 -6.91 25.77 -33.17
CA ASP A 434 -5.81 26.74 -33.24
C ASP A 434 -4.42 26.08 -33.43
N GLY A 435 -4.33 24.75 -33.37
CA GLY A 435 -3.08 24.00 -33.50
C GLY A 435 -2.30 23.80 -32.19
N ALA A 436 -2.84 24.22 -31.04
CA ALA A 436 -2.25 23.95 -29.73
C ALA A 436 -2.58 22.53 -29.25
N CYS A 437 -1.60 21.81 -28.70
CA CYS A 437 -1.82 20.51 -28.07
C CYS A 437 -2.39 20.69 -26.64
N VAL A 438 -3.45 19.96 -26.31
CA VAL A 438 -4.05 19.94 -24.96
C VAL A 438 -3.40 18.81 -24.16
N GLY A 439 -2.85 19.11 -22.98
CA GLY A 439 -2.14 18.14 -22.14
C GLY A 439 -0.72 17.78 -22.61
N TYR A 440 -0.21 18.42 -23.67
CA TYR A 440 1.13 18.16 -24.20
C TYR A 440 1.87 19.45 -24.56
N GLN A 441 3.17 19.49 -24.29
CA GLN A 441 4.07 20.57 -24.69
C GLN A 441 4.79 20.21 -25.99
N LEU A 442 4.71 21.09 -26.99
CA LEU A 442 5.42 20.94 -28.25
C LEU A 442 6.92 21.21 -28.03
N LEU A 443 7.78 20.26 -28.40
CA LEU A 443 9.23 20.45 -28.34
C LEU A 443 9.68 21.41 -29.47
N PRO A 444 10.83 22.11 -29.32
CA PRO A 444 11.33 23.10 -30.30
C PRO A 444 11.52 22.56 -31.72
N ASN A 445 11.56 21.23 -31.88
CA ASN A 445 11.67 20.54 -33.15
C ASN A 445 10.35 20.50 -33.97
N GLY A 446 9.23 20.99 -33.42
CA GLY A 446 7.94 21.12 -34.09
C GLY A 446 7.27 19.80 -34.51
N ARG A 447 7.81 18.65 -34.08
CA ARG A 447 7.38 17.30 -34.51
C ARG A 447 7.17 16.33 -33.36
N SER A 448 7.64 16.67 -32.16
CA SER A 448 7.56 15.80 -30.99
C SER A 448 6.85 16.52 -29.86
N CYS A 449 5.90 15.85 -29.24
CA CYS A 449 5.18 16.35 -28.08
C CYS A 449 5.65 15.62 -26.83
N LYS A 450 5.85 16.36 -25.75
CA LYS A 450 6.07 15.81 -24.41
C LYS A 450 4.80 15.99 -23.60
N ASP A 451 4.38 14.94 -22.91
CA ASP A 451 3.28 14.98 -21.96
C ASP A 451 3.55 16.02 -20.86
N ILE A 452 2.53 16.81 -20.50
CA ILE A 452 2.62 17.78 -19.41
C ILE A 452 2.25 17.04 -18.12
N ASP A 453 3.13 17.07 -17.12
CA ASP A 453 2.78 16.57 -15.80
C ASP A 453 1.88 17.60 -15.09
N GLU A 454 0.56 17.50 -15.25
CA GLU A 454 -0.34 18.50 -14.67
C GLU A 454 -0.34 18.48 -13.14
N CYS A 455 -0.04 17.35 -12.52
CA CYS A 455 0.11 17.24 -11.07
C CYS A 455 1.26 18.11 -10.55
N MET A 456 2.39 18.14 -11.27
CA MET A 456 3.58 18.93 -10.89
C MET A 456 3.53 20.37 -11.39
N VAL A 457 3.07 20.59 -12.63
CA VAL A 457 3.10 21.91 -13.29
C VAL A 457 1.92 22.78 -12.88
N HIS A 458 0.73 22.19 -12.74
CA HIS A 458 -0.50 22.92 -12.39
C HIS A 458 -0.91 22.77 -10.93
N GLY A 459 -0.22 21.92 -10.14
CA GLY A 459 -0.43 21.79 -8.70
C GLY A 459 -1.83 21.31 -8.33
N ILE A 460 -2.39 20.37 -9.09
CA ILE A 460 -3.76 19.87 -8.90
C ILE A 460 -3.96 19.29 -7.48
N GLN A 461 -4.93 19.82 -6.75
CA GLN A 461 -5.37 19.31 -5.45
C GLN A 461 -6.57 18.37 -5.61
N CYS A 462 -6.32 17.07 -5.52
CA CYS A 462 -7.37 16.04 -5.45
C CYS A 462 -8.05 16.01 -4.06
N GLY A 463 -9.16 15.26 -3.92
CA GLY A 463 -9.91 15.15 -2.67
C GLY A 463 -9.10 14.64 -1.45
N PRO A 464 -9.66 14.71 -0.22
CA PRO A 464 -8.91 14.49 1.03
C PRO A 464 -8.30 13.09 1.21
N ASN A 465 -8.78 12.09 0.46
CA ASN A 465 -8.22 10.73 0.42
C ASN A 465 -7.74 10.39 -0.99
N GLN A 466 -7.29 11.36 -1.78
CA GLN A 466 -6.90 11.13 -3.17
C GLN A 466 -5.52 11.70 -3.48
N MET A 467 -4.79 11.02 -4.36
CA MET A 467 -3.55 11.51 -4.95
C MET A 467 -3.72 11.80 -6.43
N CYS A 468 -3.03 12.84 -6.92
CA CYS A 468 -2.97 13.15 -8.34
C CYS A 468 -2.01 12.19 -9.05
N PHE A 469 -2.49 11.57 -10.13
CA PHE A 469 -1.74 10.67 -10.99
C PHE A 469 -1.72 11.21 -12.42
N ASN A 470 -0.53 11.44 -12.96
CA ASN A 470 -0.36 11.95 -14.32
C ASN A 470 -0.60 10.85 -15.36
N THR A 471 -1.44 11.11 -16.35
CA THR A 471 -1.75 10.22 -17.48
C THR A 471 -1.36 10.87 -18.81
N ARG A 472 -1.33 10.10 -19.90
CA ARG A 472 -0.99 10.66 -21.21
C ARG A 472 -2.05 11.65 -21.69
N GLY A 473 -1.73 12.94 -21.67
CA GLY A 473 -2.58 14.05 -22.08
C GLY A 473 -3.55 14.54 -21.00
N GLY A 474 -3.32 14.21 -19.73
CA GLY A 474 -4.15 14.66 -18.61
C GLY A 474 -3.75 14.05 -17.26
N TYR A 475 -4.66 14.12 -16.28
CA TYR A 475 -4.43 13.57 -14.93
C TYR A 475 -5.68 12.85 -14.38
N GLN A 476 -5.49 12.02 -13.36
CA GLN A 476 -6.55 11.35 -12.61
C GLN A 476 -6.34 11.50 -11.10
N CYS A 477 -7.42 11.56 -10.33
CA CYS A 477 -7.38 11.52 -8.86
C CYS A 477 -7.70 10.11 -8.38
N LEU A 478 -6.73 9.45 -7.73
CA LEU A 478 -6.84 8.07 -7.27
C LEU A 478 -7.02 8.01 -5.75
N ASP A 479 -7.94 7.18 -5.27
CA ASP A 479 -8.18 7.01 -3.83
C ASP A 479 -6.99 6.32 -3.12
N THR A 480 -6.55 6.92 -2.01
CA THR A 480 -5.44 6.49 -1.15
C THR A 480 -5.84 6.61 0.33
N PRO A 481 -6.66 5.71 0.88
CA PRO A 481 -7.01 5.72 2.29
C PRO A 481 -5.80 5.36 3.18
N CYS A 482 -5.61 6.07 4.30
CA CYS A 482 -4.57 5.73 5.26
C CYS A 482 -4.91 4.43 6.03
N PRO A 483 -3.95 3.52 6.24
CA PRO A 483 -4.12 2.36 7.11
C PRO A 483 -4.49 2.77 8.54
N ALA A 484 -5.21 1.92 9.28
CA ALA A 484 -5.71 2.22 10.62
C ALA A 484 -4.63 2.64 11.65
N SER A 485 -3.36 2.31 11.42
CA SER A 485 -2.22 2.64 12.29
C SER A 485 -1.45 3.91 11.89
N TYR A 486 -1.89 4.65 10.87
CA TYR A 486 -1.24 5.87 10.36
C TYR A 486 -2.21 7.06 10.34
N GLN A 487 -1.72 8.25 10.70
CA GLN A 487 -2.44 9.52 10.66
C GLN A 487 -2.27 10.20 9.30
N ARG A 488 -3.15 11.13 8.92
CA ARG A 488 -3.06 11.86 7.64
C ARG A 488 -2.01 12.98 7.70
N GLY A 489 -1.09 12.99 6.75
CA GLY A 489 -0.10 14.05 6.55
C GLY A 489 -0.67 15.30 5.89
N GLY A 490 0.12 16.38 5.90
CA GLY A 490 -0.29 17.69 5.38
C GLY A 490 -0.38 17.77 3.85
N SER A 491 0.03 16.74 3.11
CA SER A 491 -0.08 16.66 1.64
C SER A 491 -1.08 15.55 1.23
N PRO A 492 -1.86 15.75 0.14
CA PRO A 492 -2.81 14.73 -0.35
C PRO A 492 -2.12 13.38 -0.60
N GLY A 493 -2.70 12.30 -0.08
CA GLY A 493 -2.14 10.94 -0.20
C GLY A 493 -0.91 10.63 0.67
N THR A 494 -0.57 11.50 1.64
CA THR A 494 0.47 11.22 2.63
C THR A 494 -0.14 10.75 3.96
N CYS A 495 0.41 9.68 4.52
CA CYS A 495 0.08 9.20 5.86
C CYS A 495 1.36 9.16 6.69
N PHE A 496 1.30 9.45 7.99
CA PHE A 496 2.45 9.36 8.88
C PHE A 496 2.08 8.67 10.18
N ARG A 497 3.06 7.98 10.80
CA ARG A 497 2.92 7.49 12.15
C ARG A 497 4.00 8.12 13.03
N PRO A 498 3.63 8.76 14.16
CA PRO A 498 4.62 9.15 15.14
C PRO A 498 5.21 7.88 15.78
N CYS A 499 6.53 7.74 15.76
CA CYS A 499 7.21 6.69 16.51
C CYS A 499 7.07 6.97 18.01
N ASN A 500 6.52 6.02 18.76
CA ASN A 500 6.68 5.97 20.21
C ASN A 500 7.45 4.68 20.54
N LEU A 501 8.50 4.86 21.35
CA LEU A 501 9.32 3.87 22.08
C LEU A 501 10.69 3.42 21.54
N ASP A 502 11.10 3.65 20.28
CA ASP A 502 12.44 3.24 19.80
C ASP A 502 13.22 4.31 19.02
N CYS A 503 12.95 5.60 19.23
CA CYS A 503 13.75 6.67 18.62
C CYS A 503 14.68 7.27 19.68
N ALA A 504 15.99 7.20 19.41
CA ALA A 504 17.04 7.72 20.29
C ALA A 504 16.73 9.15 20.74
N SER A 505 16.85 9.38 22.05
CA SER A 505 16.54 10.62 22.73
C SER A 505 17.35 11.78 22.16
N GLY A 506 16.71 12.69 21.42
CA GLY A 506 17.29 14.00 21.05
C GLY A 506 17.17 14.44 19.59
N GLY A 507 16.70 13.59 18.67
CA GLY A 507 16.43 14.00 17.28
C GLY A 507 14.97 14.40 17.06
N SER A 508 14.72 15.35 16.16
CA SER A 508 13.37 15.66 15.62
C SER A 508 12.56 14.38 15.37
N PRO A 509 11.21 14.38 15.55
CA PRO A 509 10.41 13.16 15.45
C PRO A 509 10.65 12.52 14.08
N LEU A 510 11.31 11.36 14.06
CA LEU A 510 11.51 10.56 12.87
C LEU A 510 10.12 10.11 12.40
N LEU A 511 9.59 10.82 11.41
CA LEU A 511 8.28 10.58 10.84
C LEU A 511 8.39 9.41 9.85
N LEU A 512 7.78 8.27 10.18
CA LEU A 512 7.54 7.22 9.19
C LEU A 512 6.43 7.70 8.25
N GLN A 513 6.80 8.12 7.05
CA GLN A 513 5.87 8.46 5.99
C GLN A 513 5.46 7.22 5.21
N TYR A 514 4.15 6.95 5.19
CA TYR A 514 3.51 5.95 4.38
C TYR A 514 2.88 6.62 3.16
N LYS A 515 3.23 6.11 1.98
CA LYS A 515 2.65 6.52 0.71
C LYS A 515 2.16 5.28 -0.02
N LEU A 516 0.84 5.14 -0.14
CA LEU A 516 0.24 4.11 -0.99
C LEU A 516 0.41 4.56 -2.43
N LEU A 517 1.00 3.71 -3.27
CA LEU A 517 1.18 4.00 -4.68
C LEU A 517 0.10 3.29 -5.48
N THR A 518 -0.92 4.01 -5.91
CA THR A 518 -2.00 3.44 -6.73
C THR A 518 -1.60 3.49 -8.21
N LEU A 519 -1.58 2.33 -8.88
CA LEU A 519 -1.30 2.18 -10.30
C LEU A 519 -2.57 1.73 -11.04
N PRO A 520 -2.87 2.24 -12.23
CA PRO A 520 -3.95 1.72 -13.08
C PRO A 520 -3.63 0.33 -13.64
N LEU A 521 -4.70 -0.38 -14.04
CA LEU A 521 -4.67 -1.71 -14.66
C LEU A 521 -4.16 -1.62 -16.12
N GLY A 522 -3.31 -2.53 -16.57
CA GLY A 522 -2.85 -2.59 -17.96
C GLY A 522 -1.57 -1.79 -18.25
N ILE A 523 -0.81 -1.40 -17.21
CA ILE A 523 0.56 -0.92 -17.40
C ILE A 523 1.39 -2.03 -18.04
N PRO A 524 2.09 -1.78 -19.17
CA PRO A 524 2.86 -2.79 -19.87
C PRO A 524 4.10 -3.24 -19.07
N ALA A 525 4.71 -4.35 -19.47
CA ALA A 525 6.00 -4.76 -18.93
C ALA A 525 7.12 -3.75 -19.27
N ASN A 526 8.18 -3.73 -18.45
CA ASN A 526 9.32 -2.81 -18.52
C ASN A 526 8.95 -1.33 -18.39
N HIS A 527 7.85 -1.01 -17.70
CA HIS A 527 7.44 0.35 -17.42
C HIS A 527 7.98 0.81 -16.06
N ASN A 528 8.60 1.98 -16.02
CA ASN A 528 9.11 2.56 -14.77
C ASN A 528 7.95 3.15 -13.97
N VAL A 529 7.81 2.72 -12.72
CA VAL A 529 6.65 3.10 -11.88
C VAL A 529 7.04 3.92 -10.65
N VAL A 530 8.18 3.64 -10.03
CA VAL A 530 8.64 4.36 -8.83
C VAL A 530 10.12 4.66 -8.92
N ARG A 531 10.50 5.85 -8.44
CA ARG A 531 11.89 6.24 -8.24
C ARG A 531 12.14 6.46 -6.75
N LEU A 532 13.10 5.74 -6.20
CA LEU A 532 13.58 5.84 -4.83
C LEU A 532 14.88 6.64 -4.79
N SER A 533 15.07 7.41 -3.73
CA SER A 533 16.27 8.22 -3.51
C SER A 533 16.50 8.32 -2.01
N ALA A 534 17.74 8.14 -1.57
CA ALA A 534 18.13 8.25 -0.17
C ALA A 534 18.80 9.61 0.06
N PHE A 535 18.41 10.32 1.11
CA PHE A 535 18.98 11.62 1.47
C PHE A 535 19.55 11.55 2.89
N SER A 536 20.60 12.32 3.17
CA SER A 536 21.09 12.53 4.54
C SER A 536 20.10 13.36 5.37
N GLU A 537 20.33 13.44 6.68
CA GLU A 537 19.59 14.35 7.57
C GLU A 537 19.68 15.82 7.14
N THR A 538 20.75 16.19 6.42
CA THR A 538 20.96 17.53 5.85
C THR A 538 20.32 17.71 4.46
N GLY A 539 19.57 16.72 3.97
CA GLY A 539 18.87 16.78 2.68
C GLY A 539 19.75 16.56 1.45
N ILE A 540 20.97 16.04 1.62
CA ILE A 540 21.91 15.79 0.52
C ILE A 540 21.67 14.38 -0.03
N LEU A 541 21.48 14.27 -1.35
CA LEU A 541 21.29 13.00 -2.05
C LEU A 541 22.52 12.10 -1.86
N GLN A 542 22.30 10.86 -1.42
CA GLN A 542 23.32 9.83 -1.32
C GLN A 542 23.47 9.13 -2.67
N GLU A 543 24.43 9.57 -3.49
CA GLU A 543 24.61 9.04 -4.86
C GLU A 543 25.20 7.61 -4.89
N ARG A 544 25.83 7.17 -3.80
CA ARG A 544 26.42 5.82 -3.64
C ARG A 544 25.48 4.87 -2.89
N THR A 545 24.20 4.94 -3.18
CA THR A 545 23.18 4.06 -2.58
C THR A 545 22.70 3.03 -3.60
N ALA A 546 22.81 1.75 -3.22
CA ALA A 546 22.29 0.61 -3.99
C ALA A 546 20.95 0.14 -3.40
N PHE A 547 20.01 -0.26 -4.25
CA PHE A 547 18.67 -0.67 -3.85
C PHE A 547 18.38 -2.13 -4.21
N THR A 548 17.91 -2.92 -3.24
CA THR A 548 17.57 -4.33 -3.42
C THR A 548 16.19 -4.65 -2.88
N ILE A 549 15.37 -5.40 -3.62
CA ILE A 549 14.11 -5.93 -3.11
C ILE A 549 14.42 -7.18 -2.28
N LEU A 550 14.10 -7.16 -0.99
CA LEU A 550 14.26 -8.29 -0.07
C LEU A 550 13.05 -9.23 -0.12
N GLU A 551 11.84 -8.65 -0.11
CA GLU A 551 10.60 -9.42 -0.11
C GLU A 551 9.55 -8.74 -1.00
N GLN A 552 8.75 -9.55 -1.67
CA GLN A 552 7.57 -9.13 -2.42
C GLN A 552 6.43 -10.10 -2.08
N GLY A 553 5.33 -9.57 -1.53
CA GLY A 553 4.16 -10.38 -1.15
C GLY A 553 2.84 -9.64 -1.42
N GLY A 554 1.80 -10.35 -1.84
CA GLY A 554 0.50 -9.78 -2.16
C GLY A 554 -0.54 -10.84 -2.54
N GLU A 555 -1.82 -10.44 -2.60
CA GLU A 555 -2.98 -11.33 -2.90
C GLU A 555 -3.02 -11.85 -4.34
N THR A 556 -2.14 -11.37 -5.23
CA THR A 556 -2.06 -11.83 -6.61
C THR A 556 -1.25 -13.13 -6.67
N SER A 557 -1.96 -14.24 -6.86
CA SER A 557 -1.36 -15.56 -7.04
C SER A 557 -0.48 -15.62 -8.29
N ASN A 558 0.79 -16.01 -8.04
CA ASN A 558 1.87 -16.37 -8.98
C ASN A 558 2.49 -15.26 -9.82
N GLY A 559 3.40 -14.49 -9.21
CA GLY A 559 4.45 -13.73 -9.90
C GLY A 559 5.16 -12.72 -9.01
N GLN A 560 6.41 -12.40 -9.31
CA GLN A 560 7.08 -11.18 -8.83
C GLN A 560 6.85 -10.08 -9.89
N PRO A 561 5.77 -9.26 -9.80
CA PRO A 561 5.42 -8.31 -10.85
C PRO A 561 6.37 -7.10 -10.96
N PHE A 562 7.28 -6.92 -9.99
CA PHE A 562 8.13 -5.73 -9.92
C PHE A 562 9.59 -6.13 -9.72
N SER A 563 10.49 -5.38 -10.36
CA SER A 563 11.93 -5.46 -10.12
C SER A 563 12.49 -4.05 -9.90
N ILE A 564 13.69 -3.95 -9.35
CA ILE A 564 14.37 -2.70 -9.10
C ILE A 564 15.73 -2.70 -9.80
N ARG A 565 16.09 -1.55 -10.38
CA ARG A 565 17.44 -1.32 -10.91
C ARG A 565 17.99 0.00 -10.37
N ASP A 566 19.30 0.08 -10.26
CA ASP A 566 19.98 1.29 -9.81
C ASP A 566 20.38 2.15 -11.01
N GLU A 567 19.94 3.41 -11.04
CA GLU A 567 20.33 4.43 -12.01
C GLU A 567 20.85 5.67 -11.25
N ALA A 568 22.17 5.87 -11.23
CA ALA A 568 22.84 7.03 -10.63
C ALA A 568 22.42 7.31 -9.16
N GLY A 569 22.50 6.29 -8.30
CA GLY A 569 22.14 6.41 -6.88
C GLY A 569 20.64 6.44 -6.61
N ARG A 570 19.81 6.06 -7.60
CA ARG A 570 18.35 6.02 -7.50
C ARG A 570 17.83 4.64 -7.85
N GLY A 571 17.00 4.07 -6.99
CA GLY A 571 16.33 2.80 -7.25
C GLY A 571 15.09 3.00 -8.11
N ILE A 572 15.09 2.50 -9.34
CA ILE A 572 13.94 2.55 -10.25
C ILE A 572 13.19 1.22 -10.18
N ILE A 573 11.99 1.25 -9.61
CA ILE A 573 11.07 0.11 -9.64
C ILE A 573 10.37 0.11 -10.99
N PHE A 574 10.37 -1.05 -11.65
CA PHE A 574 9.72 -1.26 -12.94
C PHE A 574 8.91 -2.55 -12.97
N THR A 575 7.93 -2.61 -13.85
CA THR A 575 7.07 -3.78 -14.06
C THR A 575 7.82 -4.87 -14.82
N LEU A 576 7.83 -6.11 -14.32
CA LEU A 576 8.36 -7.27 -15.05
C LEU A 576 7.32 -7.87 -16.00
N GLN A 577 6.05 -7.74 -15.64
CA GLN A 577 4.91 -8.26 -16.40
C GLN A 577 3.82 -7.19 -16.51
N PRO A 578 2.92 -7.29 -17.50
CA PRO A 578 1.78 -6.39 -17.58
C PRO A 578 0.90 -6.48 -16.32
N LEU A 579 0.43 -5.34 -15.82
CA LEU A 579 -0.40 -5.29 -14.60
C LEU A 579 -1.88 -5.52 -14.92
N ASP A 580 -2.23 -6.75 -15.32
CA ASP A 580 -3.57 -7.09 -15.82
C ASP A 580 -4.55 -7.54 -14.71
N ARG A 581 -4.10 -7.61 -13.46
CA ARG A 581 -4.93 -7.99 -12.32
C ARG A 581 -4.91 -6.91 -11.23
N PRO A 582 -6.07 -6.48 -10.72
CA PRO A 582 -6.12 -5.60 -9.57
C PRO A 582 -5.62 -6.34 -8.32
N GLY A 583 -5.06 -5.62 -7.37
CA GLY A 583 -4.57 -6.20 -6.13
C GLY A 583 -3.49 -5.37 -5.44
N LEU A 584 -3.19 -5.72 -4.19
CA LEU A 584 -2.18 -5.04 -3.40
C LEU A 584 -0.87 -5.84 -3.38
N VAL A 585 0.24 -5.15 -3.66
CA VAL A 585 1.59 -5.70 -3.62
C VAL A 585 2.43 -4.95 -2.60
N ARG A 586 2.97 -5.68 -1.62
CA ARG A 586 3.91 -5.17 -0.61
C ARG A 586 5.34 -5.48 -1.05
N LEU A 587 6.16 -4.44 -1.15
CA LEU A 587 7.60 -4.53 -1.43
C LEU A 587 8.38 -4.11 -0.18
N ARG A 588 9.36 -4.93 0.21
CA ARG A 588 10.37 -4.58 1.22
C ARG A 588 11.68 -4.35 0.49
N VAL A 589 12.10 -3.08 0.38
CA VAL A 589 13.30 -2.67 -0.38
C VAL A 589 14.36 -2.17 0.60
N GLN A 590 15.57 -2.70 0.51
CA GLN A 590 16.72 -2.23 1.28
C GLN A 590 17.54 -1.26 0.43
N ALA A 591 17.84 -0.10 0.99
CA ALA A 591 18.81 0.84 0.46
C ALA A 591 20.09 0.76 1.28
N THR A 592 21.21 0.48 0.62
CA THR A 592 22.53 0.37 1.25
C THR A 592 23.43 1.46 0.68
N THR A 593 23.79 2.42 1.54
CA THR A 593 24.69 3.53 1.18
C THR A 593 26.12 3.11 1.48
N LEU A 594 27.00 3.32 0.50
CA LEU A 594 28.41 2.93 0.54
C LEU A 594 29.30 4.17 0.67
N SER A 595 30.32 4.09 1.51
CA SER A 595 31.40 5.07 1.59
C SER A 595 32.18 5.12 0.27
N PRO A 596 32.99 6.17 0.05
CA PRO A 596 33.92 6.22 -1.08
C PRO A 596 34.83 4.99 -1.18
N GLU A 597 35.19 4.41 -0.04
CA GLU A 597 36.03 3.21 0.15
C GLU A 597 35.24 1.88 0.04
N GLY A 598 33.93 1.93 -0.16
CA GLY A 598 33.08 0.75 -0.36
C GLY A 598 32.54 0.10 0.91
N GLN A 599 32.69 0.74 2.08
CA GLN A 599 32.09 0.25 3.32
C GLN A 599 30.64 0.71 3.45
N VAL A 600 29.79 -0.11 4.06
CA VAL A 600 28.39 0.26 4.33
C VAL A 600 28.35 1.35 5.40
N THR A 601 27.87 2.54 5.04
CA THR A 601 27.71 3.67 5.98
C THR A 601 26.32 3.71 6.59
N TYR A 602 25.29 3.52 5.76
CA TYR A 602 23.90 3.56 6.18
C TYR A 602 23.08 2.47 5.49
N GLN A 603 22.16 1.85 6.24
CA GLN A 603 21.16 0.93 5.70
C GLN A 603 19.77 1.42 6.08
N SER A 604 18.85 1.44 5.11
CA SER A 604 17.47 1.86 5.32
C SER A 604 16.52 0.89 4.63
N ILE A 605 15.39 0.58 5.27
CA ILE A 605 14.38 -0.30 4.71
C ILE A 605 13.16 0.53 4.33
N PHE A 606 12.78 0.47 3.06
CA PHE A 606 11.55 1.01 2.51
C PHE A 606 10.50 -0.09 2.46
N ILE A 607 9.34 0.14 3.09
CA ILE A 607 8.15 -0.70 2.91
C ILE A 607 7.20 0.04 1.99
N ILE A 608 7.01 -0.48 0.77
CA ILE A 608 6.22 0.16 -0.28
C ILE A 608 5.01 -0.70 -0.56
N TYR A 609 3.82 -0.09 -0.54
CA TYR A 609 2.58 -0.76 -0.91
C TYR A 609 2.11 -0.20 -2.25
N ILE A 610 2.02 -1.07 -3.25
CA ILE A 610 1.55 -0.75 -4.60
C ILE A 610 0.14 -1.34 -4.75
N SER A 611 -0.86 -0.48 -4.90
CA SER A 611 -2.24 -0.87 -5.15
C SER A 611 -2.52 -0.81 -6.65
N ILE A 612 -2.77 -1.96 -7.28
CA ILE A 612 -3.19 -2.03 -8.67
C ILE A 612 -4.71 -1.86 -8.70
N SER A 613 -5.15 -0.74 -9.25
CA SER A 613 -6.55 -0.36 -9.36
C SER A 613 -7.30 -1.22 -10.39
N THR A 614 -8.62 -1.24 -10.31
CA THR A 614 -9.50 -1.83 -11.32
C THR A 614 -9.69 -0.94 -12.55
N TYR A 615 -9.24 0.32 -12.51
CA TYR A 615 -9.35 1.26 -13.62
C TYR A 615 -8.24 1.06 -14.66
N PRO A 616 -8.54 1.01 -15.97
CA PRO A 616 -7.54 0.80 -17.03
C PRO A 616 -6.59 2.00 -17.24
N TYR A 617 -5.34 1.71 -17.63
CA TYR A 617 -4.20 2.61 -17.93
C TYR A 617 -4.36 3.33 -19.26
#